data_AF-A0A644X087-F1
#
_entry.id   AF-A0A644X087-F1
#
_cell.length_a   1.000
_cell.length_b   1.000
_cell.length_c   1.000
_cell.angle_alpha   90.00
_cell.angle_beta   90.00
_cell.angle_gamma   90.00
#
_symmetry.space_group_name_H-M   'P 1'
#
loop_
_entity.id
_entity.type
_entity.pdbx_description
1 polymer ?
#
loop_
_entity_poly.entity_id
_entity_poly.type
_entity_poly.pdbx_seq_one_letter_code
_entity_poly.pdbx_strand_id
1 'polypeptide(L)'
;MDKGKIFEVELSRWNPSGANPSAQIALPATPYELADALEKARITGDTVYSAGVLSCKLDYLPQFIAPDINLYELNHLAQRLSSLSAWELDCFEGMVMMDAVQTQYAPISVERLINMTHSTEHCQIAYEAHDDPSLGKFYADNDFVPALERVSDEVYEYLDFAKIGREMREGEGGVFTPHGYVVQNGEIASEYHSVDTRTLDKPDYAVLLQVTKGHFNDPAYDNETVVFLKLPAGDAALLQAVDAVGAASPEECAFSAEDCMAPSLTEKISDVLYASEGDCYGLVNELAEQLRQLETDNHLLTYKAMLAEAPGDISLEEALDLAFMTEEFELLTDTASPAEYAKVEIQRMLSLAGDNGLSLFCNLDNYGRYLLEQRATAETEYGLLEPQNGMTVDQCLNRPGQSLGMEMK
;
A
#
# COMPACT_ATOMS: atom_id res chain seq x y z
N MET A 1 13.49 -6.12 -2.38
CA MET A 1 13.71 -5.94 -0.93
C MET A 1 12.33 -5.67 -0.36
N ASP A 2 11.79 -6.58 0.45
CA ASP A 2 10.37 -6.52 0.85
C ASP A 2 10.15 -5.27 1.70
N LYS A 3 9.56 -4.22 1.10
CA LYS A 3 9.39 -2.88 1.68
C LYS A 3 8.38 -2.98 2.82
N GLY A 4 8.81 -3.42 4.00
CA GLY A 4 8.14 -3.20 5.29
C GLY A 4 6.61 -3.31 5.32
N LYS A 5 5.98 -4.18 4.52
CA LYS A 5 4.52 -4.31 4.46
C LYS A 5 4.03 -4.87 5.81
N ILE A 6 3.02 -4.21 6.37
CA ILE A 6 2.45 -4.46 7.70
C ILE A 6 1.07 -5.11 7.61
N PHE A 7 0.20 -4.67 6.69
CA PHE A 7 -1.16 -5.20 6.55
C PHE A 7 -1.42 -5.67 5.12
N GLU A 8 -2.12 -6.79 4.98
CA GLU A 8 -2.84 -7.13 3.75
C GLU A 8 -4.32 -6.84 3.96
N VAL A 9 -4.93 -6.12 3.03
CA VAL A 9 -6.30 -5.60 3.15
C VAL A 9 -7.11 -5.97 1.92
N GLU A 10 -8.34 -6.44 2.12
CA GLU A 10 -9.33 -6.59 1.04
C GLU A 10 -10.26 -5.38 1.02
N LEU A 11 -10.35 -4.75 -0.15
CA LEU A 11 -11.35 -3.74 -0.48
C LEU A 11 -12.49 -4.44 -1.20
N SER A 12 -13.72 -4.28 -0.71
CA SER A 12 -14.90 -4.87 -1.34
C SER A 12 -15.97 -3.82 -1.57
N ARG A 13 -16.38 -3.65 -2.83
CA ARG A 13 -17.52 -2.80 -3.19
C ARG A 13 -18.83 -3.54 -2.93
N TRP A 14 -19.75 -2.88 -2.24
CA TRP A 14 -21.10 -3.41 -2.09
C TRP A 14 -21.92 -3.19 -3.38
N ASN A 15 -22.35 -4.28 -4.02
CA ASN A 15 -23.22 -4.26 -5.19
C ASN A 15 -24.44 -5.18 -5.00
N PRO A 16 -25.62 -4.64 -4.64
CA PRO A 16 -26.81 -5.47 -4.39
C PRO A 16 -27.41 -6.12 -5.65
N SER A 17 -26.95 -5.72 -6.85
CA SER A 17 -27.56 -6.14 -8.13
C SER A 17 -26.72 -7.16 -8.92
N GLY A 18 -25.54 -7.53 -8.41
CA GLY A 18 -24.58 -8.35 -9.15
C GLY A 18 -23.45 -8.89 -8.26
N ALA A 19 -22.30 -9.18 -8.89
CA ALA A 19 -21.09 -9.53 -8.14
C ALA A 19 -20.56 -8.30 -7.39
N ASN A 20 -19.92 -8.54 -6.24
CA ASN A 20 -19.19 -7.52 -5.48
C ASN A 20 -17.73 -7.54 -5.97
N PRO A 21 -17.27 -6.55 -6.75
CA PRO A 21 -15.87 -6.46 -7.11
C PRO A 21 -15.02 -6.23 -5.84
N SER A 22 -13.87 -6.89 -5.77
CA SER A 22 -12.91 -6.71 -4.69
C SER A 22 -11.48 -6.63 -5.24
N ALA A 23 -10.60 -6.03 -4.44
CA ALA A 23 -9.18 -5.95 -4.70
C ALA A 23 -8.40 -6.08 -3.40
N GLN A 24 -7.19 -6.62 -3.46
CA GLN A 24 -6.29 -6.70 -2.32
C GLN A 24 -5.18 -5.66 -2.42
N ILE A 25 -4.73 -5.15 -1.27
CA ILE A 25 -3.64 -4.18 -1.18
C ILE A 25 -2.78 -4.42 0.07
N ALA A 26 -1.47 -4.34 -0.12
CA ALA A 26 -0.47 -4.40 0.94
C ALA A 26 -0.10 -2.99 1.42
N LEU A 27 -0.26 -2.72 2.73
CA LEU A 27 0.04 -1.44 3.37
C LEU A 27 1.34 -1.51 4.19
N PRO A 28 2.16 -0.45 4.27
CA PRO A 28 1.92 0.86 3.70
C PRO A 28 2.03 0.86 2.18
N ALA A 29 1.13 1.61 1.55
CA ALA A 29 1.02 1.80 0.12
C ALA A 29 1.19 3.27 -0.25
N THR A 30 1.69 3.50 -1.45
CA THR A 30 1.84 4.84 -2.03
C THR A 30 0.48 5.43 -2.41
N PRO A 31 0.40 6.76 -2.63
CA PRO A 31 -0.83 7.38 -3.13
C PRO A 31 -1.43 6.69 -4.37
N TYR A 32 -0.61 6.35 -5.38
CA TYR A 32 -1.14 5.70 -6.59
C TYR A 32 -1.45 4.22 -6.39
N GLU A 33 -0.72 3.47 -5.54
CA GLU A 33 -1.11 2.10 -5.17
C GLU A 33 -2.49 2.07 -4.50
N LEU A 34 -2.79 3.01 -3.60
CA LEU A 34 -4.11 3.13 -2.97
C LEU A 34 -5.21 3.44 -3.99
N ALA A 35 -4.97 4.40 -4.88
CA ALA A 35 -5.92 4.77 -5.93
C ALA A 35 -6.20 3.58 -6.88
N ASP A 36 -5.15 2.87 -7.26
CA ASP A 36 -5.21 1.70 -8.14
C ASP A 36 -6.02 0.55 -7.53
N ALA A 37 -5.84 0.27 -6.23
CA ALA A 37 -6.64 -0.74 -5.54
C ALA A 37 -8.13 -0.38 -5.48
N LEU A 38 -8.47 0.91 -5.30
CA LEU A 38 -9.86 1.37 -5.36
C LEU A 38 -10.44 1.21 -6.77
N GLU A 39 -9.67 1.54 -7.82
CA GLU A 39 -10.05 1.35 -9.22
C GLU A 39 -10.31 -0.12 -9.56
N LYS A 40 -9.41 -1.03 -9.12
CA LYS A 40 -9.56 -2.49 -9.27
C LYS A 40 -10.80 -3.03 -8.55
N ALA A 41 -11.11 -2.51 -7.37
CA ALA A 41 -12.34 -2.82 -6.65
C ALA A 41 -13.59 -2.09 -7.19
N ARG A 42 -13.46 -1.32 -8.29
CA ARG A 42 -14.54 -0.53 -8.91
C ARG A 42 -15.18 0.49 -7.96
N ILE A 43 -14.42 1.01 -7.01
CA ILE A 43 -14.87 2.00 -6.03
C ILE A 43 -14.64 3.39 -6.62
N THR A 44 -15.73 4.13 -6.86
CA THR A 44 -15.66 5.49 -7.42
C THR A 44 -16.50 6.46 -6.59
N GLY A 45 -16.01 7.68 -6.40
CA GLY A 45 -16.72 8.75 -5.69
C GLY A 45 -17.31 8.29 -4.35
N ASP A 46 -18.64 8.40 -4.22
CA ASP A 46 -19.39 8.06 -2.99
C ASP A 46 -19.76 6.57 -2.86
N THR A 47 -19.09 5.68 -3.60
CA THR A 47 -19.35 4.24 -3.53
C THR A 47 -19.12 3.71 -2.11
N VAL A 48 -20.13 3.05 -1.54
CA VAL A 48 -19.99 2.37 -0.25
C VAL A 48 -19.15 1.11 -0.44
N TYR A 49 -18.05 1.04 0.29
CA TYR A 49 -17.15 -0.10 0.31
C TYR A 49 -16.73 -0.44 1.74
N SER A 50 -16.26 -1.67 1.94
CA SER A 50 -15.64 -2.12 3.17
C SER A 50 -14.15 -2.37 2.93
N ALA A 51 -13.32 -2.02 3.90
CA ALA A 51 -11.94 -2.48 3.98
C ALA A 51 -11.82 -3.46 5.15
N GLY A 52 -11.26 -4.64 4.89
CA GLY A 52 -11.04 -5.69 5.90
C GLY A 52 -9.60 -6.16 5.93
N VAL A 53 -9.00 -6.27 7.12
CA VAL A 53 -7.64 -6.80 7.29
C VAL A 53 -7.67 -8.32 7.08
N LEU A 54 -6.92 -8.81 6.09
CA LEU A 54 -6.74 -10.23 5.81
C LEU A 54 -5.61 -10.82 6.66
N SER A 55 -4.49 -10.09 6.79
CA SER A 55 -3.36 -10.46 7.63
C SER A 55 -2.58 -9.24 8.08
N CYS A 56 -1.82 -9.39 9.18
CA CYS A 56 -0.91 -8.37 9.68
C CYS A 56 0.40 -9.02 10.11
N LYS A 57 1.54 -8.34 9.91
CA LYS A 57 2.85 -8.76 10.41
C LYS A 57 2.91 -8.82 11.95
N LEU A 58 2.07 -8.03 12.62
CA LEU A 58 1.87 -8.07 14.07
C LEU A 58 0.63 -8.94 14.36
N ASP A 59 0.84 -10.25 14.54
CA ASP A 59 -0.24 -11.25 14.62
C ASP A 59 -1.30 -10.96 15.69
N TYR A 60 -0.94 -10.25 16.76
CA TYR A 60 -1.86 -9.90 17.84
C TYR A 60 -2.82 -8.75 17.48
N LEU A 61 -2.47 -7.91 16.50
CA LEU A 61 -3.14 -6.63 16.24
C LEU A 61 -4.51 -6.77 15.54
N PRO A 62 -4.71 -7.65 14.53
CA PRO A 62 -5.96 -7.73 13.77
C PRO A 62 -7.23 -7.90 14.62
N GLN A 63 -7.14 -8.62 15.75
CA GLN A 63 -8.29 -8.86 16.62
C GLN A 63 -8.81 -7.59 17.32
N PHE A 64 -8.00 -6.54 17.38
CA PHE A 64 -8.36 -5.25 17.99
C PHE A 64 -8.82 -4.22 16.97
N ILE A 65 -8.69 -4.51 15.67
CA ILE A 65 -9.11 -3.59 14.62
C ILE A 65 -10.57 -3.87 14.27
N ALA A 66 -11.40 -2.84 14.29
CA ALA A 66 -12.81 -2.96 13.90
C ALA A 66 -12.95 -3.29 12.40
N PRO A 67 -13.98 -4.07 12.00
CA PRO A 67 -14.34 -4.19 10.59
C PRO A 67 -14.76 -2.83 10.01
N ASP A 68 -14.67 -2.68 8.68
CA ASP A 68 -15.03 -1.45 7.95
C ASP A 68 -14.15 -0.23 8.30
N ILE A 69 -12.85 -0.47 8.32
CA ILE A 69 -11.83 0.52 8.64
C ILE A 69 -11.64 1.56 7.53
N ASN A 70 -11.25 2.78 7.88
CA ASN A 70 -10.81 3.77 6.92
C ASN A 70 -9.46 3.33 6.31
N LEU A 71 -9.43 3.05 5.00
CA LEU A 71 -8.24 2.60 4.29
C LEU A 71 -7.04 3.56 4.47
N TYR A 72 -7.26 4.87 4.42
CA TYR A 72 -6.19 5.86 4.51
C TYR A 72 -5.63 5.96 5.93
N GLU A 73 -6.50 5.84 6.94
CA GLU A 73 -6.09 5.81 8.35
C GLU A 73 -5.27 4.55 8.65
N LEU A 74 -5.72 3.40 8.15
CA LEU A 74 -4.97 2.15 8.26
C LEU A 74 -3.63 2.21 7.52
N ASN A 75 -3.59 2.84 6.34
CA ASN A 75 -2.34 3.07 5.62
C ASN A 75 -1.37 3.93 6.42
N HIS A 76 -1.87 4.98 7.08
CA HIS A 76 -1.04 5.83 7.94
C HIS A 76 -0.51 5.05 9.16
N LEU A 77 -1.34 4.23 9.81
CA LEU A 77 -0.87 3.33 10.87
C LEU A 77 0.21 2.38 10.35
N ALA A 78 0.05 1.81 9.15
CA ALA A 78 1.04 0.95 8.52
C ALA A 78 2.38 1.67 8.30
N GLN A 79 2.34 2.93 7.83
CA GLN A 79 3.53 3.77 7.65
C GLN A 79 4.25 3.99 8.98
N ARG A 80 3.51 4.36 10.04
CA ARG A 80 4.06 4.54 11.38
C ARG A 80 4.72 3.25 11.88
N LEU A 81 4.00 2.14 11.86
CA LEU A 81 4.51 0.83 12.30
C LEU A 81 5.76 0.38 11.54
N SER A 82 5.83 0.62 10.22
CA SER A 82 6.99 0.28 9.40
C SER A 82 8.25 1.09 9.74
N SER A 83 8.08 2.26 10.38
CA SER A 83 9.17 3.16 10.78
C SER A 83 9.69 2.92 12.20
N LEU A 84 8.97 2.14 13.02
CA LEU A 84 9.34 1.89 14.40
C LEU A 84 10.52 0.91 14.48
N SER A 85 11.43 1.16 15.42
CA SER A 85 12.47 0.21 15.83
C SER A 85 11.87 -1.01 16.52
N ALA A 86 12.66 -2.07 16.68
CA ALA A 86 12.22 -3.29 17.39
C ALA A 86 11.77 -2.98 18.83
N TRP A 87 12.52 -2.12 19.54
CA TRP A 87 12.16 -1.70 20.91
C TRP A 87 10.84 -0.91 20.94
N GLU A 88 10.62 -0.02 19.96
CA GLU A 88 9.36 0.73 19.87
C GLU A 88 8.16 -0.18 19.52
N LEU A 89 8.37 -1.25 18.74
CA LEU A 89 7.34 -2.24 18.46
C LEU A 89 6.98 -3.06 19.70
N ASP A 90 7.95 -3.44 20.54
CA ASP A 90 7.70 -4.11 21.83
C ASP A 90 6.88 -3.19 22.77
N CYS A 91 7.22 -1.90 22.80
CA CYS A 91 6.47 -0.89 23.55
C CYS A 91 5.05 -0.70 23.03
N PHE A 92 4.89 -0.67 21.70
CA PHE A 92 3.58 -0.60 21.07
C PHE A 92 2.71 -1.82 21.40
N GLU A 93 3.27 -3.04 21.35
CA GLU A 93 2.56 -4.26 21.77
C GLU A 93 2.10 -4.16 23.22
N GLY A 94 2.96 -3.72 24.13
CA GLY A 94 2.60 -3.52 25.54
C GLY A 94 1.47 -2.51 25.72
N MET A 95 1.50 -1.38 25.02
CA MET A 95 0.41 -0.37 25.06
C MET A 95 -0.91 -0.91 24.53
N VAL A 96 -0.89 -1.66 23.42
CA VAL A 96 -2.08 -2.31 22.88
C VAL A 96 -2.65 -3.32 23.87
N MET A 97 -1.80 -4.12 24.52
CA MET A 97 -2.24 -5.11 25.51
C MET A 97 -2.77 -4.46 26.79
N MET A 98 -2.14 -3.40 27.28
CA MET A 98 -2.65 -2.62 28.42
C MET A 98 -4.05 -2.07 28.11
N ASP A 99 -4.25 -1.50 26.92
CA ASP A 99 -5.55 -0.97 26.49
C ASP A 99 -6.59 -2.08 26.34
N ALA A 100 -6.22 -3.21 25.73
CA ALA A 100 -7.08 -4.37 25.57
C ALA A 100 -7.55 -4.90 26.93
N VAL A 101 -6.67 -5.04 27.92
CA VAL A 101 -7.04 -5.49 29.27
C VAL A 101 -7.99 -4.49 29.94
N GLN A 102 -7.72 -3.19 29.84
CA GLN A 102 -8.55 -2.14 30.44
C GLN A 102 -9.95 -2.07 29.81
N THR A 103 -10.05 -2.30 28.50
CA THR A 103 -11.29 -2.22 27.72
C THR A 103 -12.00 -3.56 27.55
N GLN A 104 -11.54 -4.62 28.22
CA GLN A 104 -12.09 -5.98 28.13
C GLN A 104 -12.06 -6.53 26.69
N TYR A 105 -10.95 -6.29 25.99
CA TYR A 105 -10.67 -6.72 24.62
C TYR A 105 -11.67 -6.17 23.60
N ALA A 106 -12.20 -4.96 23.84
CA ALA A 106 -12.97 -4.24 22.84
C ALA A 106 -12.08 -3.77 21.68
N PRO A 107 -12.63 -3.56 20.48
CA PRO A 107 -11.88 -2.96 19.38
C PRO A 107 -11.28 -1.59 19.76
N ILE A 108 -10.04 -1.37 19.34
CA ILE A 108 -9.27 -0.14 19.55
C ILE A 108 -9.39 0.70 18.28
N SER A 109 -9.68 1.99 18.42
CA SER A 109 -9.71 2.88 17.25
C SER A 109 -8.33 3.03 16.63
N VAL A 110 -8.28 3.16 15.30
CA VAL A 110 -7.03 3.33 14.56
C VAL A 110 -6.33 4.62 14.98
N GLU A 111 -7.07 5.72 15.17
CA GLU A 111 -6.57 6.95 15.77
C GLU A 111 -5.79 6.71 17.08
N ARG A 112 -6.32 5.86 17.97
CA ARG A 112 -5.65 5.52 19.23
C ARG A 112 -4.40 4.68 18.99
N LEU A 113 -4.45 3.72 18.08
CA LEU A 113 -3.27 2.93 17.69
C LEU A 113 -2.17 3.83 17.08
N ILE A 114 -2.52 4.77 16.20
CA ILE A 114 -1.58 5.74 15.63
C ILE A 114 -0.94 6.54 16.76
N ASN A 115 -1.74 7.11 17.66
CA ASN A 115 -1.25 7.88 18.79
C ASN A 115 -0.34 7.08 19.74
N MET A 116 -0.56 5.76 19.92
CA MET A 116 0.37 4.89 20.64
C MET A 116 1.75 4.84 19.96
N THR A 117 1.83 4.88 18.62
CA THR A 117 3.13 4.95 17.90
C THR A 117 3.91 6.24 18.14
N HIS A 118 3.29 7.27 18.73
CA HIS A 118 3.93 8.52 19.13
C HIS A 118 4.29 8.55 20.63
N SER A 119 3.88 7.52 21.39
CA SER A 119 3.92 7.53 22.86
C SER A 119 4.94 6.57 23.48
N THR A 120 5.89 6.09 22.68
CA THR A 120 6.88 5.08 23.11
C THR A 120 7.90 5.61 24.11
N GLU A 121 8.09 6.94 24.22
CA GLU A 121 9.07 7.56 25.12
C GLU A 121 8.81 7.33 26.63
N HIS A 122 7.57 6.98 27.00
CA HIS A 122 7.17 6.73 28.39
C HIS A 122 7.02 5.23 28.71
N CYS A 123 7.45 4.37 27.79
CA CYS A 123 7.42 2.93 27.94
C CYS A 123 8.71 2.40 28.58
N GLN A 124 8.56 1.39 29.43
CA GLN A 124 9.67 0.65 30.03
C GLN A 124 9.42 -0.85 29.85
N ILE A 125 10.48 -1.59 29.54
CA ILE A 125 10.42 -3.03 29.30
C ILE A 125 11.44 -3.74 30.19
N ALA A 126 10.96 -4.72 30.96
CA ALA A 126 11.80 -5.69 31.66
C ALA A 126 11.80 -7.01 30.86
N TYR A 127 12.81 -7.16 29.99
CA TYR A 127 12.92 -8.29 29.07
C TYR A 127 13.04 -9.67 29.75
N GLU A 128 13.59 -9.73 30.97
CA GLU A 128 13.69 -10.98 31.74
C GLU A 128 12.40 -11.39 32.49
N ALA A 129 11.38 -10.53 32.52
CA ALA A 129 10.17 -10.75 33.31
C ALA A 129 9.00 -11.24 32.44
N HIS A 130 8.60 -12.50 32.62
CA HIS A 130 7.50 -13.14 31.86
C HIS A 130 6.37 -13.66 32.76
N ASP A 131 6.51 -13.54 34.07
CA ASP A 131 5.52 -13.92 35.08
C ASP A 131 5.75 -13.15 36.39
N ASP A 132 4.78 -13.24 37.32
CA ASP A 132 4.89 -12.53 38.61
C ASP A 132 6.19 -12.88 39.38
N PRO A 133 6.65 -14.16 39.45
CA PRO A 133 7.94 -14.49 40.07
C PRO A 133 9.16 -13.81 39.43
N SER A 134 9.31 -13.87 38.10
CA SER A 134 10.44 -13.25 37.40
C SER A 134 10.40 -11.72 37.48
N LEU A 135 9.20 -11.13 37.44
CA LEU A 135 9.00 -9.70 37.67
C LEU A 135 9.39 -9.29 39.09
N GLY A 136 8.92 -10.01 40.12
CA GLY A 136 9.26 -9.69 41.50
C GLY A 136 10.75 -9.81 41.77
N LYS A 137 11.42 -10.77 41.12
CA LYS A 137 12.87 -10.89 41.16
C LYS A 137 13.55 -9.71 40.46
N PHE A 138 13.09 -9.31 39.27
CA PHE A 138 13.61 -8.12 38.56
C PHE A 138 13.54 -6.86 39.44
N TYR A 139 12.40 -6.61 40.09
CA TYR A 139 12.24 -5.45 40.97
C TYR A 139 13.13 -5.52 42.22
N ALA A 140 13.31 -6.71 42.78
CA ALA A 140 14.15 -6.91 43.95
C ALA A 140 15.65 -6.80 43.60
N ASP A 141 16.10 -7.39 42.48
CA ASP A 141 17.48 -7.37 42.01
C ASP A 141 17.95 -5.96 41.59
N ASN A 142 17.02 -5.10 41.16
CA ASN A 142 17.29 -3.71 40.74
C ASN A 142 17.02 -2.66 41.83
N ASP A 143 16.85 -3.06 43.10
CA ASP A 143 16.58 -2.17 44.25
C ASP A 143 15.32 -1.29 44.09
N PHE A 144 14.33 -1.73 43.30
CA PHE A 144 13.08 -1.00 43.07
C PHE A 144 12.04 -1.22 44.18
N VAL A 145 12.34 -2.06 45.16
CA VAL A 145 11.49 -2.30 46.34
C VAL A 145 12.19 -1.72 47.58
N PRO A 146 11.86 -0.48 48.02
CA PRO A 146 12.55 0.18 49.13
C PRO A 146 12.55 -0.62 50.44
N ALA A 147 11.55 -1.48 50.64
CA ALA A 147 11.47 -2.35 51.81
C ALA A 147 12.60 -3.41 51.87
N LEU A 148 13.25 -3.69 50.74
CA LEU A 148 14.30 -4.70 50.62
C LEU A 148 15.73 -4.16 50.77
N GLU A 149 15.94 -2.83 50.77
CA GLU A 149 17.29 -2.20 50.84
C GLU A 149 18.16 -2.66 52.02
N ARG A 150 17.55 -3.19 53.10
CA ARG A 150 18.24 -3.61 54.33
C ARG A 150 18.14 -5.11 54.59
N VAL A 151 17.63 -5.88 53.62
CA VAL A 151 17.51 -7.33 53.73
C VAL A 151 18.88 -7.95 53.44
N SER A 152 19.31 -8.89 54.28
CA SER A 152 20.55 -9.64 54.07
C SER A 152 20.40 -10.69 52.98
N ASP A 153 21.47 -11.04 52.28
CA ASP A 153 21.49 -12.10 51.24
C ASP A 153 20.83 -13.41 51.70
N GLU A 154 21.06 -13.83 52.95
CA GLU A 154 20.44 -15.05 53.49
C GLU A 154 18.90 -14.99 53.56
N VAL A 155 18.32 -13.80 53.75
CA VAL A 155 16.87 -13.59 53.84
C VAL A 155 16.28 -13.33 52.45
N TYR A 156 17.08 -12.77 51.54
CA TYR A 156 16.70 -12.51 50.15
C TYR A 156 16.22 -13.77 49.43
N GLU A 157 16.91 -14.90 49.65
CA GLU A 157 16.58 -16.21 49.07
C GLU A 157 15.20 -16.77 49.53
N TYR A 158 14.62 -16.22 50.60
CA TYR A 158 13.30 -16.63 51.11
C TYR A 158 12.17 -15.67 50.72
N LEU A 159 12.44 -14.64 49.92
CA LEU A 159 11.43 -13.69 49.48
C LEU A 159 10.41 -14.37 48.56
N ASP A 160 9.14 -14.00 48.74
CA ASP A 160 8.06 -14.42 47.85
C ASP A 160 8.02 -13.48 46.63
N PHE A 161 8.89 -13.75 45.65
CA PHE A 161 8.96 -12.95 44.42
C PHE A 161 7.64 -12.94 43.65
N ALA A 162 6.85 -14.03 43.72
CA ALA A 162 5.54 -14.06 43.06
C ALA A 162 4.58 -13.02 43.66
N LYS A 163 4.61 -12.84 44.98
CA LYS A 163 3.83 -11.79 45.64
C LYS A 163 4.33 -10.40 45.27
N ILE A 164 5.65 -10.18 45.30
CA ILE A 164 6.25 -8.89 44.96
C ILE A 164 5.88 -8.48 43.53
N GLY A 165 6.11 -9.35 42.55
CA GLY A 165 5.83 -9.02 41.15
C GLY A 165 4.36 -8.79 40.89
N ARG A 166 3.46 -9.53 41.55
CA ARG A 166 2.02 -9.30 41.44
C ARG A 166 1.63 -7.92 41.99
N GLU A 167 2.12 -7.55 43.17
CA GLU A 167 1.83 -6.25 43.77
C GLU A 167 2.37 -5.11 42.91
N MET A 168 3.56 -5.26 42.32
CA MET A 168 4.11 -4.27 41.37
C MET A 168 3.25 -4.17 40.11
N ARG A 169 2.94 -5.30 39.46
CA ARG A 169 2.12 -5.33 38.25
C ARG A 169 0.75 -4.72 38.44
N GLU A 170 0.04 -5.12 39.50
CA GLU A 170 -1.30 -4.59 39.78
C GLU A 170 -1.26 -3.10 40.18
N GLY A 171 -0.16 -2.65 40.79
CA GLY A 171 0.02 -1.26 41.21
C GLY A 171 0.31 -0.30 40.05
N GLU A 172 1.11 -0.71 39.07
CA GLU A 172 1.50 0.12 37.93
C GLU A 172 0.68 -0.14 36.66
N GLY A 173 -0.06 -1.25 36.60
CA GLY A 173 -0.98 -1.56 35.50
C GLY A 173 -0.29 -2.07 34.22
N GLY A 174 0.96 -2.53 34.32
CA GLY A 174 1.67 -3.12 33.19
C GLY A 174 1.20 -4.53 32.83
N VAL A 175 1.72 -5.05 31.74
CA VAL A 175 1.30 -6.33 31.12
C VAL A 175 2.49 -7.18 30.72
N PHE A 176 2.31 -8.50 30.75
CA PHE A 176 3.26 -9.45 30.17
C PHE A 176 2.98 -9.61 28.68
N THR A 177 4.01 -9.45 27.86
CA THR A 177 4.04 -9.77 26.43
C THR A 177 4.98 -10.96 26.18
N PRO A 178 5.01 -11.53 24.96
CA PRO A 178 6.01 -12.55 24.61
C PRO A 178 7.46 -12.07 24.79
N HIS A 179 7.70 -10.75 24.75
CA HIS A 179 9.01 -10.13 24.80
C HIS A 179 9.44 -9.71 26.21
N GLY A 180 8.53 -9.68 27.19
CA GLY A 180 8.84 -9.31 28.57
C GLY A 180 7.69 -8.61 29.26
N TYR A 181 7.99 -7.89 30.33
CA TYR A 181 6.99 -7.09 31.05
C TYR A 181 7.07 -5.64 30.61
N VAL A 182 5.93 -5.08 30.17
CA VAL A 182 5.84 -3.71 29.66
C VAL A 182 4.96 -2.87 30.57
N VAL A 183 5.44 -1.67 30.90
CA VAL A 183 4.67 -0.65 31.61
C VAL A 183 4.78 0.68 30.86
N GLN A 184 3.68 1.42 30.81
CA GLN A 184 3.63 2.77 30.25
C GLN A 184 3.16 3.73 31.35
N ASN A 185 4.00 4.72 31.65
CA ASN A 185 3.82 5.63 32.79
C ASN A 185 3.32 7.03 32.39
N GLY A 186 3.06 7.25 31.09
CA GLY A 186 2.64 8.54 30.53
C GLY A 186 1.18 8.53 30.08
N GLU A 187 0.71 9.65 29.53
CA GLU A 187 -0.53 9.64 28.75
C GLU A 187 -0.22 9.25 27.31
N ILE A 188 -1.17 8.59 26.63
CA ILE A 188 -1.06 8.40 25.18
C ILE A 188 -1.24 9.77 24.53
N ALA A 189 -0.30 10.13 23.66
CA ALA A 189 -0.32 11.38 22.92
C ALA A 189 -1.64 11.56 22.16
N SER A 190 -2.01 12.80 21.91
CA SER A 190 -3.16 13.15 21.07
C SER A 190 -2.67 13.96 19.86
N GLU A 191 -1.61 13.48 19.22
CA GLU A 191 -0.95 14.13 18.08
C GLU A 191 -1.71 13.93 16.78
N TYR A 192 -2.33 12.77 16.62
CA TYR A 192 -3.13 12.42 15.45
C TYR A 192 -4.62 12.50 15.76
N HIS A 193 -5.37 13.14 14.87
CA HIS A 193 -6.82 13.17 14.89
C HIS A 193 -7.37 12.65 13.56
N SER A 194 -8.40 11.81 13.59
CA SER A 194 -9.04 11.26 12.38
C SER A 194 -9.64 12.31 11.42
N VAL A 195 -9.82 13.56 11.87
CA VAL A 195 -10.22 14.67 10.97
C VAL A 195 -9.06 15.10 10.04
N ASP A 196 -7.83 14.72 10.38
CA ASP A 196 -6.62 14.95 9.57
C ASP A 196 -6.45 13.92 8.45
N THR A 197 -7.23 12.82 8.47
CA THR A 197 -7.30 11.85 7.37
C THR A 197 -8.09 12.43 6.19
N ARG A 198 -7.51 13.45 5.55
CA ARG A 198 -7.89 13.81 4.20
C ARG A 198 -7.59 12.61 3.30
N THR A 199 -8.46 12.33 2.34
CA THR A 199 -8.06 11.56 1.15
C THR A 199 -6.69 12.09 0.74
N LEU A 200 -5.68 11.22 0.63
CA LEU A 200 -4.32 11.66 0.26
C LEU A 200 -4.45 12.60 -0.93
N ASP A 201 -4.02 13.85 -0.74
CA ASP A 201 -4.13 14.87 -1.79
C ASP A 201 -3.52 14.28 -3.05
N LYS A 202 -4.25 14.40 -4.17
CA LYS A 202 -3.82 13.84 -5.43
C LYS A 202 -2.37 14.29 -5.71
N PRO A 203 -1.44 13.35 -5.98
CA PRO A 203 -0.05 13.71 -6.21
C PRO A 203 0.11 14.71 -7.35
N ASP A 204 1.05 15.65 -7.17
CA ASP A 204 1.42 16.62 -8.19
C ASP A 204 2.43 16.06 -9.22
N TYR A 205 2.77 14.78 -9.14
CA TYR A 205 3.65 14.05 -10.05
C TYR A 205 2.92 12.88 -10.74
N ALA A 206 3.38 12.44 -11.90
CA ALA A 206 2.99 11.15 -12.50
C ALA A 206 3.94 10.02 -12.12
N VAL A 207 5.23 10.30 -12.02
CA VAL A 207 6.24 9.36 -11.51
C VAL A 207 7.07 10.09 -10.46
N LEU A 208 7.25 9.48 -9.28
CA LEU A 208 8.15 9.99 -8.25
C LEU A 208 9.43 9.17 -8.30
N LEU A 209 10.52 9.80 -8.72
CA LEU A 209 11.83 9.18 -8.67
C LEU A 209 12.53 9.52 -7.37
N GLN A 210 13.10 8.51 -6.72
CA GLN A 210 14.15 8.66 -5.74
C GLN A 210 15.49 8.79 -6.45
N VAL A 211 16.24 9.83 -6.09
CA VAL A 211 17.58 10.14 -6.57
C VAL A 211 18.54 10.02 -5.40
N THR A 212 19.59 9.22 -5.56
CA THR A 212 20.70 9.11 -4.62
C THR A 212 22.02 9.24 -5.37
N LYS A 213 23.11 9.52 -4.64
CA LYS A 213 24.44 9.48 -5.25
C LYS A 213 24.81 8.05 -5.61
N GLY A 214 25.30 7.83 -6.83
CA GLY A 214 25.67 6.52 -7.35
C GLY A 214 26.95 5.97 -6.71
N HIS A 215 27.07 4.63 -6.67
CA HIS A 215 28.20 3.94 -6.05
C HIS A 215 29.38 3.74 -7.01
N PHE A 216 30.25 4.74 -7.15
CA PHE A 216 31.48 4.60 -7.96
C PHE A 216 32.66 4.16 -7.10
N ASN A 217 32.78 2.84 -6.85
CA ASN A 217 33.99 2.16 -6.37
C ASN A 217 34.65 2.63 -5.04
N ASP A 218 34.02 3.49 -4.23
CA ASP A 218 34.49 3.83 -2.87
C ASP A 218 33.32 4.07 -1.90
N PRO A 219 33.11 3.21 -0.88
CA PRO A 219 32.08 3.41 0.14
C PRO A 219 32.30 4.65 1.02
N ALA A 220 33.48 5.28 1.00
CA ALA A 220 33.75 6.51 1.73
C ALA A 220 33.24 7.78 1.04
N TYR A 221 32.77 7.66 -0.22
CA TYR A 221 32.13 8.73 -0.99
C TYR A 221 30.62 8.83 -0.78
N ASP A 222 30.10 8.00 0.12
CA ASP A 222 28.69 7.88 0.45
C ASP A 222 28.15 9.15 1.12
N ASN A 223 26.99 9.60 0.67
CA ASN A 223 26.11 10.41 1.48
C ASN A 223 24.74 9.76 1.46
N GLU A 224 24.14 9.57 2.63
CA GLU A 224 22.78 9.02 2.79
C GLU A 224 21.70 10.02 2.30
N THR A 225 22.08 10.98 1.45
CA THR A 225 21.19 12.03 0.96
C THR A 225 20.27 11.45 -0.10
N VAL A 226 18.98 11.42 0.25
CA VAL A 226 17.90 11.02 -0.65
C VAL A 226 17.12 12.26 -1.08
N VAL A 227 16.95 12.44 -2.40
CA VAL A 227 16.15 13.52 -2.98
C VAL A 227 15.07 12.93 -3.86
N PHE A 228 13.87 13.52 -3.85
CA PHE A 228 12.77 13.08 -4.70
C PHE A 228 12.59 14.03 -5.88
N LEU A 229 12.61 13.48 -7.10
CA LEU A 229 12.35 14.18 -8.35
C LEU A 229 10.96 13.82 -8.85
N LYS A 230 10.12 14.84 -9.02
CA LYS A 230 8.74 14.71 -9.50
C LYS A 230 8.71 14.80 -11.01
N LEU A 231 8.28 13.74 -11.69
CA LEU A 231 8.13 13.73 -13.14
C LEU A 231 6.68 14.00 -13.57
N PRO A 232 6.45 14.64 -14.72
CA PRO A 232 7.48 15.12 -15.67
C PRO A 232 8.25 16.34 -15.16
N ALA A 233 9.55 16.39 -15.45
CA ALA A 233 10.48 17.42 -15.01
C ALA A 233 11.38 17.90 -16.16
N GLY A 234 11.55 19.23 -16.26
CA GLY A 234 12.56 19.81 -17.15
C GLY A 234 13.98 19.69 -16.58
N ASP A 235 14.98 19.87 -17.45
CA ASP A 235 16.41 19.72 -17.13
C ASP A 235 16.85 20.48 -15.87
N ALA A 236 16.28 21.66 -15.61
CA ALA A 236 16.62 22.46 -14.43
C ALA A 236 16.28 21.74 -13.11
N ALA A 237 15.16 21.02 -13.05
CA ALA A 237 14.76 20.28 -11.85
C ALA A 237 15.62 19.02 -11.66
N LEU A 238 15.99 18.35 -12.77
CA LEU A 238 16.94 17.24 -12.74
C LEU A 238 18.29 17.68 -12.19
N LEU A 239 18.87 18.75 -12.76
CA LEU A 239 20.16 19.29 -12.30
C LEU A 239 20.11 19.72 -10.84
N GLN A 240 19.01 20.31 -10.39
CA GLN A 240 18.82 20.66 -8.98
C GLN A 240 18.82 19.41 -8.07
N ALA A 241 18.20 18.30 -8.52
CA ALA A 241 18.20 17.04 -7.77
C ALA A 241 19.62 16.43 -7.69
N VAL A 242 20.36 16.44 -8.81
CA VAL A 242 21.76 16.00 -8.91
C VAL A 242 22.67 16.80 -7.97
N ASP A 243 22.57 18.13 -8.00
CA ASP A 243 23.33 19.02 -7.13
C ASP A 243 23.00 18.76 -5.64
N ALA A 244 21.72 18.51 -5.33
CA ALA A 244 21.26 18.28 -3.96
C ALA A 244 21.80 16.97 -3.34
N VAL A 245 21.96 15.91 -4.15
CA VAL A 245 22.66 14.69 -3.71
C VAL A 245 24.19 14.82 -3.78
N GLY A 246 24.72 15.93 -4.30
CA GLY A 246 26.15 16.20 -4.38
C GLY A 246 26.89 15.33 -5.40
N ALA A 247 26.20 14.96 -6.48
CA ALA A 247 26.76 14.30 -7.66
C ALA A 247 27.18 15.36 -8.69
N ALA A 248 28.19 15.06 -9.54
CA ALA A 248 28.67 16.03 -10.54
C ALA A 248 27.81 16.06 -11.81
N SER A 249 27.06 14.99 -12.07
CA SER A 249 26.21 14.85 -13.25
C SER A 249 25.12 13.78 -13.01
N PRO A 250 24.07 13.72 -13.86
CA PRO A 250 23.04 12.69 -13.76
C PRO A 250 23.59 11.26 -13.84
N GLU A 251 24.65 11.03 -14.61
CA GLU A 251 25.32 9.73 -14.72
C GLU A 251 26.00 9.31 -13.42
N GLU A 252 26.25 10.25 -12.51
CA GLU A 252 26.76 9.97 -11.16
C GLU A 252 25.63 9.71 -10.13
N CYS A 253 24.36 9.65 -10.56
CA CYS A 253 23.22 9.36 -9.71
C CYS A 253 22.70 7.93 -9.91
N ALA A 254 22.11 7.38 -8.86
CA ALA A 254 21.23 6.23 -8.97
C ALA A 254 19.77 6.70 -8.89
N PHE A 255 18.94 6.19 -9.80
CA PHE A 255 17.52 6.50 -9.87
C PHE A 255 16.69 5.24 -9.62
N SER A 256 15.60 5.38 -8.88
CA SER A 256 14.58 4.34 -8.71
C SER A 256 13.21 5.00 -8.61
N ALA A 257 12.15 4.33 -9.07
CA ALA A 257 10.79 4.84 -8.92
C ALA A 257 10.20 4.43 -7.58
N GLU A 258 9.69 5.41 -6.84
CA GLU A 258 9.01 5.20 -5.57
C GLU A 258 7.50 5.16 -5.73
N ASP A 259 6.95 5.92 -6.68
CA ASP A 259 5.53 5.91 -6.96
C ASP A 259 5.26 6.22 -8.44
N CYS A 260 4.19 5.67 -9.01
CA CYS A 260 3.82 5.82 -10.42
C CYS A 260 2.30 5.81 -10.59
N MET A 261 1.80 6.71 -11.42
CA MET A 261 0.38 6.82 -11.77
C MET A 261 -0.20 5.52 -12.35
N ALA A 262 0.65 4.68 -12.96
CA ALA A 262 0.39 3.29 -13.26
C ALA A 262 1.32 2.40 -12.40
N PRO A 263 0.87 1.94 -11.20
CA PRO A 263 1.74 1.26 -10.24
C PRO A 263 2.43 -0.01 -10.77
N SER A 264 1.82 -0.69 -11.75
CA SER A 264 2.42 -1.86 -12.42
C SER A 264 3.74 -1.54 -13.14
N LEU A 265 4.04 -0.26 -13.41
CA LEU A 265 5.28 0.18 -14.04
C LEU A 265 6.37 0.57 -13.04
N THR A 266 6.08 0.74 -11.75
CA THR A 266 7.04 1.27 -10.75
C THR A 266 8.33 0.43 -10.68
N GLU A 267 8.19 -0.89 -10.55
CA GLU A 267 9.35 -1.80 -10.52
C GLU A 267 10.10 -1.79 -11.86
N LYS A 268 9.36 -1.85 -12.98
CA LYS A 268 9.93 -1.84 -14.34
C LYS A 268 10.73 -0.56 -14.63
N ILE A 269 10.23 0.61 -14.21
CA ILE A 269 10.94 1.88 -14.33
C ILE A 269 12.26 1.83 -13.53
N SER A 270 12.21 1.30 -12.31
CA SER A 270 13.41 1.16 -11.46
C SER A 270 14.45 0.23 -12.09
N ASP A 271 14.01 -0.92 -12.60
CA ASP A 271 14.89 -1.91 -13.24
C ASP A 271 15.56 -1.35 -14.50
N VAL A 272 14.80 -0.64 -15.33
CA VAL A 272 15.32 -0.02 -16.56
C VAL A 272 16.33 1.08 -16.22
N LEU A 273 16.02 1.96 -15.26
CA LEU A 273 16.94 3.03 -14.84
C LEU A 273 18.22 2.46 -14.22
N TYR A 274 18.13 1.38 -13.44
CA TYR A 274 19.28 0.69 -12.90
C TYR A 274 20.13 0.05 -14.00
N ALA A 275 19.50 -0.67 -14.94
CA ALA A 275 20.19 -1.35 -16.03
C ALA A 275 20.85 -0.39 -17.04
N SER A 276 20.27 0.80 -17.22
CA SER A 276 20.78 1.83 -18.12
C SER A 276 21.76 2.80 -17.46
N GLU A 277 22.13 2.62 -16.19
CA GLU A 277 22.91 3.59 -15.41
C GLU A 277 22.32 5.02 -15.48
N GLY A 278 20.98 5.12 -15.50
CA GLY A 278 20.26 6.41 -15.59
C GLY A 278 19.99 6.94 -17.01
N ASP A 279 20.59 6.36 -18.07
CA ASP A 279 20.43 6.84 -19.46
C ASP A 279 18.96 6.85 -19.95
N CYS A 280 18.10 5.98 -19.42
CA CYS A 280 16.69 5.91 -19.77
C CYS A 280 15.83 7.00 -19.10
N TYR A 281 16.41 7.98 -18.40
CA TYR A 281 15.67 9.09 -17.79
C TYR A 281 14.73 9.79 -18.78
N GLY A 282 15.18 10.04 -20.01
CA GLY A 282 14.37 10.72 -21.04
C GLY A 282 13.09 9.95 -21.37
N LEU A 283 13.18 8.62 -21.49
CA LEU A 283 12.03 7.75 -21.74
C LEU A 283 11.06 7.75 -20.56
N VAL A 284 11.57 7.67 -19.33
CA VAL A 284 10.74 7.72 -18.11
C VAL A 284 10.02 9.08 -17.99
N ASN A 285 10.70 10.17 -18.35
CA ASN A 285 10.11 11.49 -18.35
C ASN A 285 9.02 11.64 -19.42
N GLU A 286 9.25 11.12 -20.63
CA GLU A 286 8.23 11.08 -21.71
C GLU A 286 7.01 10.25 -21.30
N LEU A 287 7.23 9.08 -20.70
CA LEU A 287 6.15 8.28 -20.14
C LEU A 287 5.36 9.05 -19.07
N ALA A 288 6.04 9.77 -18.17
CA ALA A 288 5.37 10.60 -17.17
C ALA A 288 4.53 11.73 -17.79
N GLU A 289 4.98 12.32 -18.90
CA GLU A 289 4.17 13.29 -19.68
C GLU A 289 2.93 12.62 -20.28
N GLN A 290 3.09 11.45 -20.90
CA GLN A 290 1.96 10.72 -21.47
C GLN A 290 0.95 10.27 -20.42
N LEU A 291 1.39 9.82 -19.25
CA LEU A 291 0.49 9.48 -18.14
C LEU A 291 -0.37 10.67 -17.70
N ARG A 292 0.22 11.88 -17.63
CA ARG A 292 -0.53 13.11 -17.32
C ARG A 292 -1.55 13.47 -18.41
N GLN A 293 -1.18 13.26 -19.66
CA GLN A 293 -2.08 13.50 -20.79
C GLN A 293 -3.26 12.53 -20.74
N LEU A 294 -2.99 11.23 -20.57
CA LEU A 294 -4.02 10.19 -20.42
C LEU A 294 -4.96 10.45 -19.25
N GLU A 295 -4.44 10.94 -18.13
CA GLU A 295 -5.26 11.33 -16.99
C GLU A 295 -6.19 12.51 -17.33
N THR A 296 -5.66 13.52 -18.03
CA THR A 296 -6.44 14.69 -18.48
C THR A 296 -7.54 14.29 -19.46
N ASP A 297 -7.22 13.34 -20.35
CA ASP A 297 -8.13 12.83 -21.38
C ASP A 297 -9.05 11.72 -20.86
N ASN A 298 -8.96 11.35 -19.58
CA ASN A 298 -9.75 10.29 -18.94
C ASN A 298 -9.57 8.90 -19.58
N HIS A 299 -8.37 8.62 -20.12
CA HIS A 299 -7.97 7.34 -20.71
C HIS A 299 -6.98 6.55 -19.84
N LEU A 300 -6.55 7.10 -18.70
CA LEU A 300 -5.61 6.44 -17.79
C LEU A 300 -6.08 5.05 -17.33
N LEU A 301 -7.36 4.89 -17.01
CA LEU A 301 -7.90 3.60 -16.56
C LEU A 301 -7.89 2.55 -17.68
N THR A 302 -8.20 2.96 -18.92
CA THR A 302 -8.07 2.12 -20.12
C THR A 302 -6.63 1.70 -20.33
N TYR A 303 -5.68 2.62 -20.16
CA TYR A 303 -4.24 2.32 -20.25
C TYR A 303 -3.80 1.28 -19.22
N LYS A 304 -4.22 1.42 -17.95
CA LYS A 304 -3.94 0.43 -16.91
C LYS A 304 -4.52 -0.96 -17.23
N ALA A 305 -5.71 -0.99 -17.81
CA ALA A 305 -6.31 -2.24 -18.30
C ALA A 305 -5.51 -2.87 -19.44
N MET A 306 -5.02 -2.06 -20.39
CA MET A 306 -4.14 -2.51 -21.47
C MET A 306 -2.83 -3.07 -20.92
N LEU A 307 -2.21 -2.42 -19.94
CA LEU A 307 -1.01 -2.93 -19.27
C LEU A 307 -1.25 -4.27 -18.56
N ALA A 308 -2.43 -4.47 -17.96
CA ALA A 308 -2.78 -5.71 -17.30
C ALA A 308 -3.00 -6.88 -18.28
N GLU A 309 -3.47 -6.59 -19.49
CA GLU A 309 -3.65 -7.58 -20.57
C GLU A 309 -2.37 -7.82 -21.39
N ALA A 310 -1.44 -6.87 -21.38
CA ALA A 310 -0.18 -6.99 -22.12
C ALA A 310 0.67 -8.19 -21.62
N PRO A 311 1.54 -8.75 -22.48
CA PRO A 311 2.55 -9.72 -22.04
C PRO A 311 3.36 -9.20 -20.84
N GLY A 312 3.64 -10.05 -19.85
CA GLY A 312 4.31 -9.60 -18.62
C GLY A 312 5.73 -9.06 -18.82
N ASP A 313 6.37 -9.38 -19.95
CA ASP A 313 7.74 -9.01 -20.29
C ASP A 313 7.86 -7.79 -21.21
N ILE A 314 6.78 -7.00 -21.41
CA ILE A 314 6.87 -5.79 -22.24
C ILE A 314 7.97 -4.82 -21.78
N SER A 315 8.62 -4.16 -22.74
CA SER A 315 9.60 -3.12 -22.46
C SER A 315 8.92 -1.81 -22.02
N LEU A 316 9.71 -0.84 -21.53
CA LEU A 316 9.17 0.46 -21.16
C LEU A 316 8.75 1.28 -22.39
N GLU A 317 9.43 1.09 -23.52
CA GLU A 317 9.07 1.65 -24.82
C GLU A 317 7.73 1.07 -25.30
N GLU A 318 7.53 -0.24 -25.19
CA GLU A 318 6.25 -0.89 -25.52
C GLU A 318 5.12 -0.40 -24.59
N ALA A 319 5.40 -0.20 -23.30
CA ALA A 319 4.45 0.41 -22.37
C ALA A 319 4.10 1.86 -22.77
N LEU A 320 5.06 2.63 -23.29
CA LEU A 320 4.82 3.96 -23.83
C LEU A 320 4.01 3.91 -25.13
N ASP A 321 4.30 2.97 -26.04
CA ASP A 321 3.53 2.78 -27.28
C ASP A 321 2.06 2.49 -26.99
N LEU A 322 1.77 1.65 -25.98
CA LEU A 322 0.39 1.38 -25.55
C LEU A 322 -0.35 2.65 -25.07
N ALA A 323 0.35 3.62 -24.49
CA ALA A 323 -0.25 4.88 -24.04
C ALA A 323 -0.88 5.64 -25.21
N PHE A 324 -0.24 5.61 -26.38
CA PHE A 324 -0.74 6.25 -27.60
C PHE A 324 -1.90 5.49 -28.28
N MET A 325 -2.21 4.27 -27.84
CA MET A 325 -3.21 3.40 -28.46
C MET A 325 -4.51 3.27 -27.66
N THR A 326 -4.65 4.03 -26.57
CA THR A 326 -5.81 3.93 -25.66
C THR A 326 -7.16 4.20 -26.33
N GLU A 327 -7.19 5.05 -27.37
CA GLU A 327 -8.42 5.34 -28.14
C GLU A 327 -8.94 4.15 -28.97
N GLU A 328 -8.08 3.13 -29.20
CA GLU A 328 -8.48 1.92 -29.93
C GLU A 328 -9.24 0.92 -29.04
N PHE A 329 -9.42 1.23 -27.76
CA PHE A 329 -10.07 0.37 -26.77
C PHE A 329 -11.14 1.12 -25.98
N GLU A 330 -12.21 0.41 -25.62
CA GLU A 330 -13.25 0.87 -24.69
C GLU A 330 -13.22 0.00 -23.44
N LEU A 331 -13.19 0.63 -22.27
CA LEU A 331 -13.21 -0.07 -20.99
C LEU A 331 -14.61 -0.04 -20.38
N LEU A 332 -15.19 -1.22 -20.17
CA LEU A 332 -16.48 -1.40 -19.51
C LEU A 332 -16.27 -1.74 -18.03
N THR A 333 -16.31 -0.71 -17.18
CA THR A 333 -16.02 -0.83 -15.73
C THR A 333 -17.19 -1.41 -14.93
N ASP A 334 -18.44 -1.15 -15.34
CA ASP A 334 -19.66 -1.57 -14.63
C ASP A 334 -20.06 -3.03 -14.92
N THR A 335 -19.40 -3.68 -15.88
CA THR A 335 -19.70 -5.06 -16.26
C THR A 335 -18.64 -5.98 -15.65
N ALA A 336 -19.00 -6.71 -14.61
CA ALA A 336 -18.07 -7.51 -13.81
C ALA A 336 -18.11 -9.00 -14.16
N SER A 337 -18.99 -9.43 -15.09
CA SER A 337 -19.11 -10.84 -15.46
C SER A 337 -19.55 -11.04 -16.91
N PRO A 338 -19.20 -12.18 -17.53
CA PRO A 338 -19.72 -12.56 -18.85
C PRO A 338 -21.26 -12.53 -18.91
N ALA A 339 -21.93 -12.95 -17.83
CA ALA A 339 -23.39 -12.92 -17.76
C ALA A 339 -23.97 -11.49 -17.78
N GLU A 340 -23.32 -10.52 -17.14
CA GLU A 340 -23.71 -9.11 -17.21
C GLU A 340 -23.45 -8.53 -18.59
N TYR A 341 -22.29 -8.85 -19.20
CA TYR A 341 -21.96 -8.43 -20.56
C TYR A 341 -23.01 -8.91 -21.57
N ALA A 342 -23.41 -10.18 -21.48
CA ALA A 342 -24.49 -10.74 -22.29
C ALA A 342 -25.81 -9.97 -22.13
N LYS A 343 -26.17 -9.54 -20.91
CA LYS A 343 -27.40 -8.76 -20.68
C LYS A 343 -27.32 -7.41 -21.39
N VAL A 344 -26.21 -6.69 -21.22
CA VAL A 344 -25.98 -5.38 -21.85
C VAL A 344 -26.08 -5.51 -23.36
N GLU A 345 -25.42 -6.52 -23.93
CA GLU A 345 -25.40 -6.70 -25.38
C GLU A 345 -26.76 -7.16 -25.93
N ILE A 346 -27.48 -8.04 -25.25
CA ILE A 346 -28.86 -8.42 -25.65
C ILE A 346 -29.79 -7.21 -25.60
N GLN A 347 -29.70 -6.37 -24.56
CA GLN A 347 -30.49 -5.15 -24.46
C GLN A 347 -30.18 -4.18 -25.60
N ARG A 348 -28.89 -4.02 -25.95
CA ARG A 348 -28.44 -3.22 -27.10
C ARG A 348 -29.00 -3.76 -28.42
N MET A 349 -28.93 -5.08 -28.65
CA MET A 349 -29.41 -5.72 -29.88
C MET A 349 -30.93 -5.68 -30.03
N LEU A 350 -31.68 -5.94 -28.95
CA LEU A 350 -33.13 -6.09 -29.00
C LEU A 350 -33.90 -4.80 -28.68
N SER A 351 -33.22 -3.74 -28.23
CA SER A 351 -33.85 -2.50 -27.75
C SER A 351 -34.93 -2.75 -26.69
N LEU A 352 -34.78 -3.81 -25.89
CA LEU A 352 -35.72 -4.18 -24.83
C LEU A 352 -35.32 -3.51 -23.52
N ALA A 353 -36.30 -2.93 -22.82
CA ALA A 353 -36.14 -2.62 -21.39
C ALA A 353 -36.02 -3.95 -20.62
N GLY A 354 -35.10 -4.02 -19.66
CA GLY A 354 -34.65 -5.25 -18.99
C GLY A 354 -35.75 -6.30 -18.77
N ASP A 355 -35.55 -7.47 -19.37
CA ASP A 355 -36.46 -8.62 -19.25
C ASP A 355 -35.90 -9.62 -18.23
N ASN A 356 -36.59 -9.74 -17.09
CA ASN A 356 -36.25 -10.73 -16.04
C ASN A 356 -36.32 -12.18 -16.56
N GLY A 357 -37.04 -12.44 -17.66
CA GLY A 357 -37.05 -13.74 -18.33
C GLY A 357 -35.67 -14.15 -18.85
N LEU A 358 -34.81 -13.20 -19.26
CA LEU A 358 -33.49 -13.52 -19.79
C LEU A 358 -32.62 -14.20 -18.72
N SER A 359 -32.62 -13.69 -17.49
CA SER A 359 -31.84 -14.29 -16.40
C SER A 359 -32.44 -15.61 -15.89
N LEU A 360 -33.75 -15.82 -16.05
CA LEU A 360 -34.44 -17.04 -15.61
C LEU A 360 -34.32 -18.19 -16.60
N PHE A 361 -34.29 -17.92 -17.90
CA PHE A 361 -34.42 -18.94 -18.94
C PHE A 361 -33.23 -19.04 -19.89
N CYS A 362 -32.33 -18.06 -19.92
CA CYS A 362 -31.15 -18.09 -20.79
C CYS A 362 -29.86 -18.37 -20.01
N ASN A 363 -28.96 -19.14 -20.60
CA ASN A 363 -27.61 -19.30 -20.09
C ASN A 363 -26.75 -18.10 -20.53
N LEU A 364 -26.91 -16.98 -19.82
CA LEU A 364 -26.25 -15.71 -20.12
C LEU A 364 -24.74 -15.78 -19.92
N ASP A 365 -24.25 -16.61 -19.00
CA ASP A 365 -22.83 -16.78 -18.73
C ASP A 365 -22.08 -17.35 -19.95
N ASN A 366 -22.55 -18.48 -20.49
CA ASN A 366 -21.94 -19.08 -21.69
C ASN A 366 -22.12 -18.21 -22.94
N TYR A 367 -23.27 -17.54 -23.09
CA TYR A 367 -23.46 -16.62 -24.20
C TYR A 367 -22.55 -15.40 -24.11
N GLY A 368 -22.34 -14.89 -22.89
CA GLY A 368 -21.40 -13.83 -22.59
C GLY A 368 -19.98 -14.19 -22.99
N ARG A 369 -19.48 -15.35 -22.53
CA ARG A 369 -18.13 -15.84 -22.92
C ARG A 369 -17.98 -15.96 -24.44
N TYR A 370 -18.99 -16.48 -25.12
CA TYR A 370 -19.00 -16.53 -26.58
C TYR A 370 -18.89 -15.15 -27.23
N LEU A 371 -19.61 -14.14 -26.72
CA LEU A 371 -19.54 -12.78 -27.23
C LEU A 371 -18.17 -12.13 -26.97
N LEU A 372 -17.62 -12.31 -25.77
CA LEU A 372 -16.29 -11.83 -25.40
C LEU A 372 -15.22 -12.40 -26.34
N GLU A 373 -15.26 -13.72 -26.58
CA GLU A 373 -14.35 -14.39 -27.53
C GLU A 373 -14.50 -13.84 -28.96
N GLN A 374 -15.73 -13.61 -29.43
CA GLN A 374 -15.96 -13.08 -30.78
C GLN A 374 -15.44 -11.66 -30.99
N ARG A 375 -15.42 -10.86 -29.92
CA ARG A 375 -14.96 -9.46 -29.97
C ARG A 375 -13.53 -9.28 -29.49
N ALA A 376 -12.86 -10.38 -29.13
CA ALA A 376 -11.53 -10.35 -28.53
C ALA A 376 -11.47 -9.42 -27.30
N THR A 377 -12.55 -9.38 -26.52
CA THR A 377 -12.66 -8.59 -25.28
C THR A 377 -11.90 -9.30 -24.17
N ALA A 378 -10.99 -8.57 -23.51
CA ALA A 378 -10.20 -9.11 -22.41
C ALA A 378 -10.88 -8.85 -21.06
N GLU A 379 -10.84 -9.84 -20.16
CA GLU A 379 -11.25 -9.68 -18.75
C GLU A 379 -10.04 -9.21 -17.94
N THR A 380 -10.06 -7.97 -17.45
CA THR A 380 -8.95 -7.38 -16.69
C THR A 380 -9.37 -7.06 -15.25
N GLU A 381 -8.40 -6.83 -14.37
CA GLU A 381 -8.65 -6.31 -13.01
C GLU A 381 -9.35 -4.94 -13.02
N TYR A 382 -9.39 -4.23 -14.16
CA TYR A 382 -10.01 -2.91 -14.34
C TYR A 382 -11.35 -2.92 -15.09
N GLY A 383 -11.75 -4.07 -15.65
CA GLY A 383 -13.05 -4.28 -16.29
C GLY A 383 -12.91 -5.10 -17.56
N LEU A 384 -13.93 -5.05 -18.41
CA LEU A 384 -13.86 -5.67 -19.73
C LEU A 384 -13.25 -4.67 -20.72
N LEU A 385 -12.11 -5.02 -21.31
CA LEU A 385 -11.39 -4.21 -22.27
C LEU A 385 -11.78 -4.66 -23.69
N GLU A 386 -12.60 -3.86 -24.38
CA GLU A 386 -13.13 -4.17 -25.71
C GLU A 386 -12.35 -3.42 -26.80
N PRO A 387 -11.72 -4.12 -27.76
CA PRO A 387 -11.05 -3.46 -28.87
C PRO A 387 -12.06 -2.94 -29.90
N GLN A 388 -11.94 -1.67 -30.28
CA GLN A 388 -12.86 -1.02 -31.23
C GLN A 388 -12.62 -1.47 -32.68
N ASN A 389 -11.38 -1.83 -32.99
CA ASN A 389 -10.95 -2.27 -34.33
C ASN A 389 -10.77 -3.79 -34.44
N GLY A 390 -11.08 -4.54 -33.37
CA GLY A 390 -10.96 -6.00 -33.28
C GLY A 390 -9.52 -6.52 -33.10
N MET A 391 -8.53 -5.66 -32.86
CA MET A 391 -7.16 -6.08 -32.55
C MET A 391 -6.94 -6.17 -31.04
N THR A 392 -6.28 -7.22 -30.59
CA THR A 392 -5.89 -7.38 -29.18
C THR A 392 -4.72 -6.47 -28.81
N VAL A 393 -4.49 -6.28 -27.50
CA VAL A 393 -3.32 -5.54 -26.99
C VAL A 393 -2.00 -6.14 -27.52
N ASP A 394 -1.87 -7.46 -27.51
CA ASP A 394 -0.71 -8.16 -28.07
C ASP A 394 -0.52 -7.90 -29.58
N GLN A 395 -1.61 -7.84 -30.35
CA GLN A 395 -1.53 -7.51 -31.78
C GLN A 395 -1.14 -6.05 -32.03
N CYS A 396 -1.51 -5.14 -31.13
CA CYS A 396 -1.11 -3.75 -31.17
C CYS A 396 0.41 -3.60 -30.99
N LEU A 397 0.99 -4.31 -30.03
CA LEU A 397 2.44 -4.33 -29.77
C LEU A 397 3.23 -4.96 -30.93
N ASN A 398 2.71 -6.03 -31.52
CA ASN A 398 3.38 -6.75 -32.60
C ASN A 398 3.25 -6.08 -33.98
N ARG A 399 2.74 -4.85 -34.08
CA ARG A 399 2.66 -4.14 -35.36
C ARG A 399 4.07 -3.77 -35.84
N PRO A 400 4.45 -4.12 -37.08
CA PRO A 400 5.67 -3.56 -37.67
C PRO A 400 5.49 -2.03 -37.75
N GLY A 401 6.35 -1.33 -37.01
CA GLY A 401 6.13 0.04 -36.56
C GLY A 401 5.52 0.99 -37.60
N GLN A 402 4.43 1.66 -37.20
CA GLN A 402 4.26 3.03 -37.63
C GLN A 402 5.35 3.82 -36.93
N SER A 403 6.50 3.94 -37.60
CA SER A 403 7.34 5.13 -37.43
C SER A 403 6.38 6.32 -37.54
N LEU A 404 6.06 6.94 -36.41
CA LEU A 404 5.56 8.30 -36.36
C LEU A 404 6.65 9.15 -36.99
N GLY A 405 6.55 9.30 -38.31
CA GLY A 405 7.38 10.21 -39.06
C GLY A 405 7.14 11.59 -38.46
N MET A 406 8.14 12.10 -37.74
CA MET A 406 8.33 13.54 -37.61
C MET A 406 8.38 14.12 -39.03
N GLU A 407 7.23 14.58 -39.53
CA GLU A 407 7.23 15.60 -40.58
C GLU A 407 7.82 16.86 -39.96
N MET A 408 9.13 17.03 -40.13
CA MET A 408 9.74 18.35 -39.96
C MET A 408 9.10 19.32 -40.94
N LYS A 409 8.48 20.36 -40.42
CA LYS A 409 8.33 21.64 -41.11
C LYS A 409 8.98 22.75 -40.32
#